data_AF-A0A9P0KZL1-F1
#
_entry.id   AF-A0A9P0KZL1-F1
#
_cell.length_a   1.000
_cell.length_b   1.000
_cell.length_c   1.000
_cell.angle_alpha   90.00
_cell.angle_beta   90.00
_cell.angle_gamma   90.00
#
_symmetry.space_group_name_H-M   'P 1'
#
loop_
_entity.id
_entity.type
_entity.pdbx_description
1 polymer ?
#
loop_
_entity_poly.entity_id
_entity_poly.type
_entity_poly.pdbx_seq_one_letter_code
_entity_poly.pdbx_strand_id
1 'polypeptide(L)'
;MGVHGTLEDQLHRLKEYEQGVYAYKPHIEELERVHQAVQESMIFENRYTQYTMETLRVGWEQLLTSINRNINEVENQILTRDSKGITQEQLNEFRSSFNHFDKNRTGRLTPEEFKSCLVSLGYSIGKDRQGDIDFQRILAVVDPNSTGYVHFDAFLDFMTRESTDTDTAEQVIDSFRILAGDKPYILPDELRRELPPDQAEYCIQRMPPYKGPNAVPGALDYMSFSTALYGESDL
;
A
#
# COMPACT_ATOMS: atom_id res chain seq x y z
N MET A 1 -20.22 -5.29 0.53
CA MET A 1 -19.85 -4.80 -0.81
C MET A 1 -18.49 -4.19 -0.69
N GLY A 2 -17.45 -4.87 -1.22
CA GLY A 2 -16.09 -4.32 -1.23
C GLY A 2 -16.09 -3.03 -2.03
N VAL A 3 -15.47 -1.99 -1.49
CA VAL A 3 -15.31 -0.71 -2.17
C VAL A 3 -14.29 -0.92 -3.28
N HIS A 4 -14.73 -1.48 -4.41
CA HIS A 4 -13.92 -1.61 -5.61
C HIS A 4 -13.88 -0.24 -6.29
N GLY A 5 -12.69 0.36 -6.31
CA GLY A 5 -12.40 1.67 -6.89
C GLY A 5 -11.05 2.14 -6.37
N THR A 6 -10.32 2.89 -7.20
CA THR A 6 -9.02 3.48 -6.82
C THR A 6 -9.19 4.42 -5.62
N LEU A 7 -8.13 4.68 -4.86
CA LEU A 7 -8.17 5.68 -3.78
C LEU A 7 -8.64 7.04 -4.31
N GLU A 8 -8.26 7.40 -5.55
CA GLU A 8 -8.74 8.59 -6.24
C GLU A 8 -10.27 8.57 -6.46
N ASP A 9 -10.83 7.44 -6.89
CA ASP A 9 -12.27 7.27 -7.09
C ASP A 9 -13.04 7.28 -5.76
N GLN A 10 -12.47 6.69 -4.70
CA GLN A 10 -13.04 6.77 -3.36
C GLN A 10 -13.05 8.21 -2.85
N LEU A 11 -11.95 8.94 -3.02
CA LEU A 11 -11.85 10.35 -2.65
C LEU A 11 -12.85 11.21 -3.43
N HIS A 12 -12.97 10.97 -4.73
CA HIS A 12 -13.94 11.67 -5.59
C HIS A 12 -15.37 11.46 -5.09
N ARG A 13 -15.76 10.20 -4.81
CA ARG A 13 -17.10 9.89 -4.26
C ARG A 13 -17.34 10.55 -2.90
N LEU A 14 -16.34 10.54 -2.02
CA LEU A 14 -16.46 11.21 -0.71
C LEU A 14 -16.62 12.73 -0.85
N LYS A 15 -15.91 13.37 -1.79
CA LYS A 15 -16.08 14.79 -2.10
C LYS A 15 -17.44 15.09 -2.72
N GLU A 16 -18.00 14.17 -3.52
CA GLU A 16 -19.36 14.31 -4.03
C GLU A 16 -20.40 14.23 -2.91
N TYR A 17 -20.25 13.28 -1.96
CA TYR A 17 -21.10 13.22 -0.77
C TYR A 17 -20.98 14.46 0.10
N GLU A 18 -19.76 14.96 0.31
CA GLU A 18 -19.50 16.21 1.02
C GLU A 18 -20.27 17.38 0.38
N GLN A 19 -20.17 17.54 -0.94
CA GLN A 19 -20.91 18.57 -1.67
C GLN A 19 -22.43 18.39 -1.55
N GLY A 20 -22.93 17.15 -1.64
CA GLY A 20 -24.35 16.84 -1.46
C GLY A 20 -24.86 17.23 -0.06
N VAL A 21 -24.06 16.96 0.97
CA VAL A 21 -24.37 17.37 2.35
C VAL A 21 -24.33 18.90 2.47
N TYR A 22 -23.32 19.59 1.95
CA TYR A 22 -23.32 21.05 1.96
C TYR A 22 -24.49 21.67 1.18
N ALA A 23 -24.90 21.07 0.06
CA ALA A 23 -26.07 21.51 -0.71
C ALA A 23 -27.39 21.30 0.02
N TYR A 24 -27.47 20.33 0.94
CA TYR A 24 -28.67 20.06 1.73
C TYR A 24 -28.75 20.91 3.02
N LYS A 25 -27.67 21.55 3.44
CA LYS A 25 -27.62 22.53 4.55
C LYS A 25 -28.81 23.51 4.61
N PRO A 26 -29.26 24.17 3.53
CA PRO A 26 -30.41 25.09 3.59
C PRO A 26 -31.71 24.44 4.10
N HIS A 27 -31.91 23.14 3.87
CA HIS A 27 -33.10 22.42 4.38
C HIS A 27 -33.02 22.24 5.90
N ILE A 28 -31.83 22.00 6.45
CA ILE A 28 -31.60 21.95 7.90
C ILE A 28 -31.84 23.32 8.53
N GLU A 29 -31.40 24.40 7.87
CA GLU A 29 -31.64 25.78 8.31
C GLU A 29 -33.13 26.18 8.23
N GLU A 30 -33.88 25.65 7.26
CA GLU A 30 -35.34 25.79 7.19
C GLU A 30 -36.03 25.07 8.34
N LEU A 31 -35.66 23.81 8.63
CA LEU A 31 -36.21 23.05 9.75
C LEU A 31 -35.94 23.73 11.09
N GLU A 32 -34.75 24.35 11.26
CA GLU A 32 -34.41 25.12 12.45
C GLU A 32 -35.35 26.33 12.64
N ARG A 33 -35.66 27.05 11.55
CA ARG A 33 -36.62 28.16 11.58
C ARG A 33 -38.04 27.70 11.92
N VAL A 34 -38.48 26.58 11.35
CA VAL A 34 -39.78 25.98 11.69
C VAL A 34 -39.82 25.57 13.16
N HIS A 35 -38.74 24.95 13.66
CA HIS A 35 -38.62 24.57 15.06
C HIS A 35 -38.70 25.80 15.99
N GLN A 36 -38.00 26.89 15.66
CA GLN A 36 -38.05 28.13 16.41
C GLN A 36 -39.48 28.71 16.48
N ALA A 37 -40.20 28.79 15.35
CA ALA A 37 -41.57 29.28 15.33
C ALA A 37 -42.54 28.42 16.16
N VAL A 38 -42.34 27.10 16.16
CA VAL A 38 -43.11 26.15 16.98
C VAL A 38 -42.84 26.37 18.47
N GLN A 39 -41.59 26.62 18.86
CA GLN A 39 -41.23 26.96 20.24
C GLN A 39 -41.79 28.31 20.69
N GLU A 40 -41.73 29.35 19.84
CA GLU A 40 -42.31 30.66 20.11
C GLU A 40 -43.84 30.61 20.28
N SER A 41 -44.48 29.64 19.61
CA SER A 41 -45.91 29.35 19.74
C SER A 41 -46.25 28.48 20.97
N MET A 42 -45.26 28.15 21.82
CA MET A 42 -45.39 27.27 22.99
C MET A 42 -45.92 25.85 22.67
N ILE A 43 -45.63 25.35 21.47
CA ILE A 43 -45.98 23.99 21.05
C ILE A 43 -44.77 23.08 21.30
N PHE A 44 -44.87 22.17 22.26
CA PHE A 44 -43.74 21.31 22.67
C PHE A 44 -43.86 19.87 22.16
N GLU A 45 -45.06 19.43 21.76
CA GLU A 45 -45.32 18.06 21.35
C GLU A 45 -45.75 17.99 19.88
N ASN A 46 -44.92 17.33 19.05
CA ASN A 46 -45.27 17.02 17.68
C ASN A 46 -45.51 15.50 17.55
N ARG A 47 -46.78 15.09 17.58
CA ARG A 47 -47.19 13.67 17.47
C ARG A 47 -46.98 13.08 16.07
N TYR A 48 -46.64 13.90 15.08
CA TYR A 48 -46.50 13.47 13.69
C TYR A 48 -45.08 13.05 13.33
N THR A 49 -44.09 13.29 14.20
CA THR A 49 -42.70 12.88 13.99
C THR A 49 -42.08 12.38 15.29
N GLN A 50 -41.24 11.35 15.19
CA GLN A 50 -40.44 10.85 16.31
C GLN A 50 -39.06 11.54 16.37
N TYR A 51 -38.68 12.26 15.30
CA TYR A 51 -37.44 13.00 15.23
C TYR A 51 -37.64 14.41 15.78
N THR A 52 -36.79 14.78 16.73
CA THR A 52 -36.68 16.14 17.26
C THR A 52 -35.62 16.92 16.49
N MET A 53 -35.68 18.24 16.51
CA MET A 53 -34.65 19.08 15.89
C MET A 53 -33.26 18.78 16.45
N GLU A 54 -33.16 18.46 17.74
CA GLU A 54 -31.91 18.04 18.39
C GLU A 54 -31.34 16.75 17.77
N THR A 55 -32.17 15.71 17.59
CA THR A 55 -31.71 14.46 16.96
C THR A 55 -31.26 14.66 15.53
N LEU A 56 -31.93 15.53 14.77
CA LEU A 56 -31.57 15.87 13.39
C LEU A 56 -30.24 16.64 13.35
N ARG A 57 -30.04 17.59 14.28
CA ARG A 57 -28.80 18.37 14.39
C ARG A 57 -27.60 17.47 14.69
N VAL A 58 -27.71 16.62 15.72
CA VAL A 58 -26.63 15.70 16.10
C VAL A 58 -26.33 14.73 14.96
N GLY A 59 -27.35 14.16 14.31
CA GLY A 59 -27.16 13.28 13.17
C GLY A 59 -26.46 13.97 11.99
N TRP A 60 -26.80 15.21 11.71
CA TRP A 60 -26.18 16.03 10.68
C TRP A 60 -24.71 16.34 10.97
N GLU A 61 -24.39 16.78 12.18
CA GLU A 61 -23.02 17.07 12.62
C GLU A 61 -22.14 15.82 12.62
N GLN A 62 -22.69 14.68 13.05
CA GLN A 62 -22.01 13.39 12.99
C GLN A 62 -21.73 12.97 11.54
N LEU A 63 -22.69 13.17 10.63
CA LEU A 63 -22.51 12.87 9.22
C LEU A 63 -21.37 13.71 8.61
N LEU A 64 -21.38 15.03 8.83
CA LEU A 64 -20.32 15.93 8.38
C LEU A 64 -18.96 15.52 8.92
N THR A 65 -18.88 15.25 10.23
CA THR A 65 -17.64 14.82 10.88
C THR A 65 -17.14 13.50 10.31
N SER A 66 -18.04 12.54 10.06
CA SER A 66 -17.69 11.25 9.51
C SER A 66 -17.19 11.34 8.07
N ILE A 67 -17.82 12.17 7.22
CA ILE A 67 -17.36 12.39 5.83
C ILE A 67 -15.97 13.02 5.83
N ASN A 68 -15.77 14.10 6.61
CA ASN A 68 -14.48 14.77 6.71
C ASN A 68 -13.38 13.83 7.23
N ARG A 69 -13.67 13.02 8.24
CA ARG A 69 -12.72 12.02 8.76
C ARG A 69 -12.35 11.01 7.68
N ASN A 70 -13.32 10.51 6.92
CA ASN A 70 -13.06 9.54 5.85
C ASN A 70 -12.26 10.16 4.70
N ILE A 71 -12.55 11.42 4.32
CA ILE A 71 -11.76 12.16 3.32
C ILE A 71 -10.30 12.25 3.76
N ASN A 72 -10.05 12.73 4.98
CA ASN A 72 -8.70 12.83 5.53
C ASN A 72 -7.99 11.48 5.58
N GLU A 73 -8.71 10.40 5.91
CA GLU A 73 -8.14 9.05 5.96
C GLU A 73 -7.72 8.56 4.58
N VAL A 74 -8.52 8.81 3.54
CA VAL A 74 -8.19 8.46 2.16
C VAL A 74 -7.06 9.34 1.62
N GLU A 75 -7.08 10.64 1.90
CA GLU A 75 -5.98 11.55 1.50
C GLU A 75 -4.65 11.16 2.14
N ASN A 76 -4.64 10.80 3.42
CA ASN A 76 -3.44 10.27 4.09
C ASN A 76 -2.95 8.97 3.42
N GLN A 77 -3.85 8.06 3.02
CA GLN A 77 -3.44 6.84 2.31
C GLN A 77 -2.82 7.14 0.95
N ILE A 78 -3.34 8.12 0.21
CA ILE A 78 -2.76 8.57 -1.06
C ILE A 78 -1.38 9.19 -0.83
N LEU A 79 -1.23 10.05 0.18
CA LEU A 79 0.06 10.63 0.54
C LEU A 79 1.08 9.56 0.92
N THR A 80 0.68 8.55 1.71
CA THR A 80 1.57 7.43 2.06
C THR A 80 1.95 6.62 0.83
N ARG A 81 1.02 6.33 -0.08
CA ARG A 81 1.30 5.65 -1.36
C ARG A 81 2.37 6.40 -2.16
N ASP A 82 2.12 7.69 -2.38
CA ASP A 82 2.95 8.53 -3.26
C ASP A 82 4.32 8.83 -2.62
N SER A 83 4.39 9.02 -1.30
CA SER A 83 5.65 9.24 -0.57
C SER A 83 6.52 7.99 -0.48
N LYS A 84 5.92 6.80 -0.44
CA LYS A 84 6.65 5.52 -0.44
C LYS A 84 6.93 4.98 -1.83
N GLY A 85 6.43 5.64 -2.90
CA GLY A 85 6.67 5.23 -4.27
C GLY A 85 6.08 3.87 -4.65
N ILE A 86 5.06 3.40 -3.93
CA ILE A 86 4.43 2.09 -4.18
C ILE A 86 3.18 2.20 -5.03
N THR A 87 2.88 1.14 -5.76
CA THR A 87 1.64 1.06 -6.55
C THR A 87 0.42 0.88 -5.64
N GLN A 88 -0.76 1.22 -6.17
CA GLN A 88 -2.01 1.05 -5.43
C GLN A 88 -2.33 -0.44 -5.18
N GLU A 89 -1.93 -1.32 -6.08
CA GLU A 89 -2.08 -2.76 -5.94
C GLU A 89 -1.22 -3.29 -4.79
N GLN A 90 0.06 -2.89 -4.72
CA GLN A 90 0.93 -3.23 -3.60
C GLN A 90 0.41 -2.71 -2.26
N LEU A 91 -0.04 -1.44 -2.20
CA LEU A 91 -0.64 -0.89 -0.98
C LEU A 91 -1.88 -1.68 -0.55
N ASN A 92 -2.73 -2.05 -1.51
CA ASN A 92 -3.92 -2.86 -1.24
C ASN A 92 -3.55 -4.28 -0.78
N GLU A 93 -2.51 -4.88 -1.35
CA GLU A 93 -2.02 -6.20 -0.95
C GLU A 93 -1.47 -6.15 0.49
N PHE A 94 -0.60 -5.19 0.80
CA PHE A 94 -0.08 -4.99 2.15
C PHE A 94 -1.19 -4.75 3.16
N ARG A 95 -2.19 -3.93 2.81
CA ARG A 95 -3.34 -3.66 3.68
C ARG A 95 -4.25 -4.86 3.84
N SER A 96 -4.50 -5.61 2.77
CA SER A 96 -5.31 -6.83 2.79
C SER A 96 -4.65 -7.88 3.67
N SER A 97 -3.35 -8.10 3.51
CA SER A 97 -2.55 -9.00 4.35
C SER A 97 -2.57 -8.54 5.80
N PHE A 98 -2.29 -7.26 6.08
CA PHE A 98 -2.34 -6.73 7.44
C PHE A 98 -3.71 -6.94 8.10
N ASN A 99 -4.80 -6.63 7.40
CA ASN A 99 -6.17 -6.79 7.91
C ASN A 99 -6.61 -8.26 8.01
N HIS A 100 -6.00 -9.16 7.24
CA HIS A 100 -6.21 -10.60 7.37
C HIS A 100 -5.65 -11.12 8.69
N PHE A 101 -4.50 -10.59 9.13
CA PHE A 101 -3.85 -10.97 10.38
C PHE A 101 -4.34 -10.18 11.61
N ASP A 102 -4.80 -8.93 11.44
CA ASP A 102 -5.44 -8.13 12.50
C ASP A 102 -6.88 -8.61 12.76
N LYS A 103 -7.01 -9.80 13.36
CA LYS A 103 -8.31 -10.44 13.66
C LYS A 103 -9.22 -9.56 14.52
N ASN A 104 -8.61 -8.73 15.36
CA ASN A 104 -9.32 -7.86 16.29
C ASN A 104 -9.62 -6.47 15.70
N ARG A 105 -9.19 -6.18 14.46
CA ARG A 105 -9.29 -4.87 13.80
C ARG A 105 -8.85 -3.72 14.70
N THR A 106 -7.78 -3.97 15.45
CA THR A 106 -7.24 -3.01 16.41
C THR A 106 -6.38 -1.95 15.73
N GLY A 107 -6.06 -2.15 14.44
CA GLY A 107 -5.12 -1.33 13.68
C GLY A 107 -3.66 -1.57 14.08
N ARG A 108 -3.40 -2.68 14.78
CA ARG A 108 -2.08 -3.06 15.31
C ARG A 108 -1.92 -4.57 15.23
N LEU A 109 -0.73 -5.04 14.88
CA LEU A 109 -0.39 -6.45 14.92
C LEU A 109 0.48 -6.75 16.12
N THR A 110 0.22 -7.88 16.77
CA THR A 110 1.18 -8.46 17.71
C THR A 110 2.41 -8.98 16.95
N PRO A 111 3.56 -9.18 17.61
CA PRO A 111 4.76 -9.70 16.96
C PRO A 111 4.51 -11.07 16.30
N GLU A 112 3.67 -11.91 16.91
CA GLU A 112 3.32 -13.23 16.35
C GLU A 112 2.47 -13.12 15.07
N GLU A 113 1.51 -12.18 15.06
CA GLU A 113 0.68 -11.90 13.87
C GLU A 113 1.51 -11.24 12.78
N PHE A 114 2.42 -10.33 13.13
CA PHE A 114 3.34 -9.68 12.21
C PHE A 114 4.31 -10.71 11.57
N LYS A 115 4.87 -11.64 12.35
CA LYS A 115 5.69 -12.76 11.82
C LYS A 115 4.90 -13.60 10.82
N SER A 116 3.64 -13.91 11.14
CA SER A 116 2.76 -14.67 10.26
C SER A 116 2.41 -13.91 8.98
N CYS A 117 2.21 -12.59 9.09
CA CYS A 117 1.98 -11.69 7.96
C CYS A 117 3.18 -11.66 7.00
N LEU A 118 4.39 -11.50 7.54
CA LEU A 118 5.63 -11.52 6.76
C LEU A 118 5.79 -12.84 5.98
N VAL A 119 5.57 -13.98 6.63
CA VAL A 119 5.62 -15.30 5.96
C VAL A 119 4.56 -15.41 4.86
N SER A 120 3.35 -14.89 5.07
CA SER A 120 2.29 -14.91 4.06
C SER A 120 2.57 -14.03 2.85
N LEU A 121 3.38 -12.99 3.01
CA LEU A 121 3.84 -12.09 1.94
C LEU A 121 5.07 -12.64 1.21
N GLY A 122 5.54 -13.85 1.55
CA GLY A 122 6.69 -14.50 0.93
C GLY A 122 8.02 -14.27 1.67
N TYR A 123 8.00 -13.56 2.80
CA TYR A 123 9.20 -13.31 3.59
C TYR A 123 9.62 -14.57 4.36
N SER A 124 10.79 -15.12 4.01
CA SER A 124 11.24 -16.42 4.50
C SER A 124 11.87 -16.34 5.89
N ILE A 125 11.06 -16.12 6.92
CA ILE A 125 11.53 -16.23 8.31
C ILE A 125 11.58 -17.71 8.68
N GLY A 126 12.78 -18.29 8.65
CA GLY A 126 13.02 -19.67 9.08
C GLY A 126 12.48 -19.92 10.50
N LYS A 127 11.93 -21.11 10.76
CA LYS A 127 11.53 -21.52 12.12
C LYS A 127 12.72 -21.88 13.01
N ASP A 128 13.93 -21.83 12.46
CA ASP A 128 15.16 -22.09 13.16
C ASP A 128 15.60 -20.90 14.02
N ARG A 129 16.55 -21.17 14.91
CA ARG A 129 17.13 -20.16 15.81
C ARG A 129 17.65 -18.92 15.07
N GLN A 130 18.03 -19.06 13.80
CA GLN A 130 18.46 -17.97 12.95
C GLN A 130 17.31 -17.03 12.54
N GLY A 131 16.16 -17.58 12.15
CA GLY A 131 15.01 -16.77 11.75
C GLY A 131 14.37 -16.02 12.92
N ASP A 132 14.47 -16.53 14.15
CA ASP A 132 14.07 -15.78 15.34
C ASP A 132 15.01 -14.58 15.62
N ILE A 133 16.31 -14.71 15.32
CA ILE A 133 17.28 -13.61 15.45
C ILE A 133 17.02 -12.55 14.37
N ASP A 134 16.74 -12.96 13.14
CA ASP A 134 16.37 -12.05 12.05
C ASP A 134 15.05 -11.33 12.37
N PHE A 135 14.04 -12.07 12.85
CA PHE A 135 12.77 -11.48 13.27
C PHE A 135 12.93 -10.49 14.42
N GLN A 136 13.75 -10.79 15.44
CA GLN A 136 14.03 -9.83 16.50
C GLN A 136 14.71 -8.56 15.99
N ARG A 137 15.59 -8.67 15.00
CA ARG A 137 16.23 -7.51 14.36
C ARG A 137 15.19 -6.66 13.63
N ILE A 138 14.29 -7.29 12.87
CA ILE A 138 13.18 -6.62 12.20
C ILE A 138 12.30 -5.92 13.24
N LEU A 139 11.93 -6.62 14.31
CA LEU A 139 11.09 -6.08 15.38
C LEU A 139 11.72 -4.85 16.04
N ALA A 140 13.05 -4.84 16.24
CA ALA A 140 13.76 -3.69 16.77
C ALA A 140 13.74 -2.46 15.83
N VAL A 141 13.60 -2.68 14.52
CA VAL A 141 13.46 -1.61 13.53
C VAL A 141 12.03 -1.08 13.49
N VAL A 142 11.03 -1.96 13.54
CA VAL A 142 9.60 -1.56 13.42
C VAL A 142 8.95 -1.13 14.73
N ASP A 143 9.48 -1.58 15.87
CA ASP A 143 9.03 -1.22 17.21
C ASP A 143 10.21 -0.82 18.12
N PRO A 144 10.90 0.30 17.81
CA PRO A 144 12.05 0.76 18.61
C PRO A 144 11.65 1.11 20.05
N ASN A 145 10.38 1.44 20.26
CA ASN A 145 9.82 1.77 21.57
C ASN A 145 9.43 0.53 22.38
N SER A 146 9.58 -0.69 21.84
CA SER A 146 9.19 -1.95 22.48
C SER A 146 7.77 -1.88 23.05
N THR A 147 6.85 -1.27 22.29
CA THR A 147 5.44 -1.17 22.65
C THR A 147 4.76 -2.54 22.62
N GLY A 148 5.36 -3.52 21.95
CA GLY A 148 4.82 -4.86 21.75
C GLY A 148 3.77 -4.93 20.66
N TYR A 149 3.61 -3.86 19.87
CA TYR A 149 2.62 -3.76 18.81
C TYR A 149 3.22 -3.08 17.57
N VAL A 150 3.01 -3.68 16.41
CA VAL A 150 3.45 -3.11 15.13
C VAL A 150 2.27 -2.39 14.47
N HIS A 151 2.45 -1.10 14.22
CA HIS A 151 1.47 -0.28 13.50
C HIS A 151 1.58 -0.51 11.98
N PHE A 152 0.46 -0.30 11.26
CA PHE A 152 0.45 -0.43 9.80
C PHE A 152 1.51 0.45 9.12
N ASP A 153 1.73 1.67 9.62
CA ASP A 153 2.74 2.59 9.07
C ASP A 153 4.17 2.03 9.19
N ALA A 154 4.52 1.45 10.35
CA ALA A 154 5.82 0.83 10.58
C ALA A 154 6.00 -0.46 9.76
N PHE A 155 4.95 -1.27 9.64
CA PHE A 155 4.94 -2.43 8.74
C PHE A 155 5.14 -1.99 7.28
N LEU A 156 4.46 -0.94 6.85
CA LEU A 156 4.60 -0.42 5.49
C LEU A 156 5.99 0.16 5.25
N ASP A 157 6.57 0.90 6.20
CA ASP A 157 7.95 1.39 6.12
C ASP A 157 8.94 0.24 5.95
N PHE A 158 8.76 -0.84 6.71
CA PHE A 158 9.58 -2.03 6.59
C PHE A 158 9.42 -2.72 5.24
N MET A 159 8.18 -3.02 4.83
CA MET A 159 7.90 -3.68 3.55
C MET A 159 8.42 -2.86 2.37
N THR A 160 8.27 -1.53 2.41
CA THR A 160 8.71 -0.64 1.33
C THR A 160 10.23 -0.55 1.23
N ARG A 161 10.94 -0.46 2.38
CA ARG A 161 12.41 -0.51 2.41
C ARG A 161 12.96 -1.82 1.89
N GLU A 162 12.32 -2.93 2.20
CA GLU A 162 12.75 -4.24 1.72
C GLU A 162 12.36 -4.50 0.27
N SER A 163 11.19 -4.02 -0.18
CA SER A 163 10.81 -4.10 -1.59
C SER A 163 11.79 -3.33 -2.47
N THR A 164 12.31 -2.19 -2.01
CA THR A 164 13.40 -1.47 -2.70
C THR A 164 14.74 -2.19 -2.64
N ASP A 165 14.96 -3.06 -1.63
CA ASP A 165 16.17 -3.89 -1.50
C ASP A 165 16.05 -5.23 -2.25
N THR A 166 14.84 -5.61 -2.68
CA THR A 166 14.58 -6.85 -3.44
C THR A 166 15.02 -6.74 -4.90
N ASP A 167 15.27 -5.52 -5.38
CA ASP A 167 15.89 -5.22 -6.67
C ASP A 167 17.43 -5.13 -6.56
N THR A 168 18.07 -5.96 -5.73
CA THR A 168 19.54 -5.97 -5.70
C THR A 168 20.10 -6.58 -6.99
N ALA A 169 21.20 -6.01 -7.48
CA ALA A 169 21.91 -6.51 -8.66
C ALA A 169 22.13 -8.04 -8.60
N GLU A 170 22.38 -8.57 -7.39
CA GLU A 170 22.66 -9.99 -7.16
C GLU A 170 21.47 -10.91 -7.48
N GLN A 171 20.23 -10.52 -7.15
CA GLN A 171 19.04 -11.32 -7.47
C GLN A 171 18.68 -11.26 -8.95
N VAL A 172 18.86 -10.10 -9.58
CA VAL A 172 18.69 -9.94 -11.03
C VAL A 172 19.75 -10.77 -11.78
N ILE A 173 20.99 -10.77 -11.29
CA ILE A 173 22.07 -11.64 -11.80
C ILE A 173 21.71 -13.10 -11.67
N ASP A 174 21.15 -13.54 -10.55
CA ASP A 174 20.78 -14.94 -10.35
C ASP A 174 19.61 -15.36 -11.25
N SER A 175 18.61 -14.49 -11.42
CA SER A 175 17.52 -14.71 -12.37
C SER A 175 18.02 -14.88 -13.80
N PHE A 176 18.94 -14.01 -14.25
CA PHE A 176 19.58 -14.15 -15.57
C PHE A 176 20.49 -15.38 -15.66
N ARG A 177 21.15 -15.78 -14.57
CA ARG A 177 21.94 -17.03 -14.52
C ARG A 177 21.05 -18.25 -14.75
N ILE A 178 19.88 -18.30 -14.12
CA ILE A 178 18.90 -19.39 -14.30
C ILE A 178 18.40 -19.43 -15.74
N LEU A 179 18.04 -18.27 -16.31
CA LEU A 179 17.62 -18.12 -17.71
C LEU A 179 18.71 -18.57 -18.70
N ALA A 180 19.98 -18.27 -18.41
CA ALA A 180 21.13 -18.65 -19.21
C ALA A 180 21.55 -20.14 -19.04
N GLY A 181 20.89 -20.89 -18.15
CA GLY A 181 21.23 -22.27 -17.84
C GLY A 181 22.60 -22.41 -17.17
N ASP A 182 22.84 -21.57 -16.16
CA ASP A 182 24.08 -21.53 -15.35
C ASP A 182 25.33 -21.05 -16.11
N LYS A 183 25.17 -20.52 -17.32
CA LYS A 183 26.25 -19.92 -18.09
C LYS A 183 26.53 -18.49 -17.61
N PRO A 184 27.80 -18.04 -17.63
CA PRO A 184 28.15 -16.66 -17.26
C PRO A 184 27.80 -15.61 -18.34
N TYR A 185 27.05 -16.00 -19.38
CA TYR A 185 26.59 -15.14 -20.47
C TYR A 185 25.22 -15.62 -20.94
N ILE A 186 24.44 -14.72 -21.55
CA ILE A 186 23.13 -15.04 -22.14
C ILE A 186 23.10 -14.66 -23.62
N LEU A 187 22.37 -15.42 -24.45
CA LEU A 187 22.20 -15.12 -25.86
C LEU A 187 20.93 -14.28 -26.12
N PRO A 188 20.92 -13.45 -27.17
CA PRO A 188 19.74 -12.66 -27.55
C PRO A 188 18.52 -13.54 -27.89
N ASP A 189 18.73 -14.71 -28.48
CA ASP A 189 17.66 -15.69 -28.73
C ASP A 189 17.10 -16.29 -27.42
N GLU A 190 17.92 -16.48 -26.39
CA GLU A 190 17.47 -16.96 -25.08
C GLU A 190 16.61 -15.88 -24.40
N LEU A 191 17.02 -14.61 -24.44
CA LEU A 191 16.23 -13.48 -23.94
C LEU A 191 14.88 -13.35 -24.66
N ARG A 192 14.87 -13.45 -25.99
CA ARG A 192 13.63 -13.36 -26.80
C ARG A 192 12.67 -14.52 -26.59
N ARG A 193 13.17 -15.68 -26.15
CA ARG A 193 12.34 -16.86 -25.89
C ARG A 193 11.67 -16.82 -24.52
N GLU A 194 12.38 -16.28 -23.51
CA GLU A 194 11.93 -16.33 -22.12
C GLU A 194 11.29 -15.02 -21.65
N LEU A 195 11.63 -13.86 -22.25
CA LEU A 195 11.10 -12.56 -21.87
C LEU A 195 10.13 -11.99 -22.91
N PRO A 196 9.21 -11.09 -22.51
CA PRO A 196 8.37 -10.33 -23.43
C PRO A 196 9.23 -9.57 -24.46
N PRO A 197 8.75 -9.38 -25.71
CA PRO A 197 9.55 -8.82 -26.79
C PRO A 197 10.11 -7.42 -26.47
N ASP A 198 9.36 -6.57 -25.78
CA ASP A 198 9.81 -5.24 -25.38
C ASP A 198 10.97 -5.28 -24.37
N GLN A 199 10.92 -6.24 -23.43
CA GLN A 199 11.96 -6.42 -22.40
C GLN A 199 13.21 -7.10 -22.98
N ALA A 200 13.03 -8.10 -23.84
CA ALA A 200 14.12 -8.77 -24.53
C ALA A 200 14.93 -7.77 -25.38
N GLU A 201 14.26 -6.91 -26.15
CA GLU A 201 14.94 -5.92 -26.98
C GLU A 201 15.66 -4.85 -26.13
N TYR A 202 15.05 -4.44 -25.02
CA TYR A 202 15.69 -3.53 -24.05
C TYR A 202 16.98 -4.12 -23.46
N CYS A 203 16.95 -5.38 -23.02
CA CYS A 203 18.13 -6.10 -22.52
C CYS A 203 19.22 -6.22 -23.60
N ILE A 204 18.87 -6.60 -24.82
CA ILE A 204 19.83 -6.76 -25.94
C ILE A 204 20.50 -5.44 -26.29
N GLN A 205 19.78 -4.32 -26.24
CA GLN A 205 20.32 -3.00 -26.57
C GLN A 205 21.23 -2.43 -25.47
N ARG A 206 20.96 -2.75 -24.21
CA ARG A 206 21.67 -2.17 -23.05
C ARG A 206 22.76 -3.06 -22.48
N MET A 207 22.73 -4.37 -22.72
CA MET A 207 23.75 -5.30 -22.24
C MET A 207 25.05 -5.18 -23.05
N PRO A 208 26.22 -5.05 -22.38
CA PRO A 208 27.50 -5.10 -23.07
C PRO A 208 27.80 -6.52 -23.57
N PRO A 209 28.58 -6.67 -24.65
CA PRO A 209 28.99 -7.99 -25.14
C PRO A 209 29.95 -8.67 -24.16
N TYR A 210 29.75 -9.97 -23.93
CA TYR A 210 30.57 -10.77 -23.01
C TYR A 210 31.97 -11.02 -23.59
N LYS A 211 33.01 -10.73 -22.81
CA LYS A 211 34.43 -10.83 -23.20
C LYS A 211 35.21 -11.91 -22.43
N GLY A 212 34.52 -12.80 -21.71
CA GLY A 212 35.15 -13.84 -20.90
C GLY A 212 35.60 -15.08 -21.68
N PRO A 213 36.24 -16.05 -20.99
CA PRO A 213 36.57 -17.34 -21.58
C PRO A 213 35.28 -18.08 -21.98
N ASN A 214 35.23 -18.60 -23.22
CA ASN A 214 34.03 -19.14 -23.89
C ASN A 214 33.05 -18.10 -24.47
N ALA A 215 33.50 -16.87 -24.74
CA ALA A 215 32.70 -15.90 -25.48
C ALA A 215 32.30 -16.44 -26.86
N VAL A 216 30.99 -16.62 -27.06
CA VAL A 216 30.39 -16.96 -28.35
C VAL A 216 29.95 -15.68 -29.08
N PRO A 217 29.88 -15.68 -30.43
CA PRO A 217 29.41 -14.53 -31.18
C PRO A 217 27.98 -14.14 -30.74
N GLY A 218 27.82 -12.90 -30.26
CA GLY A 218 26.53 -12.41 -29.76
C GLY A 218 26.22 -12.72 -28.30
N ALA A 219 27.18 -13.25 -27.53
CA ALA A 219 27.04 -13.39 -26.08
C ALA A 219 26.93 -12.03 -25.38
N LEU A 220 25.95 -11.89 -24.50
CA LEU A 220 25.70 -10.70 -23.69
C LEU A 220 26.08 -10.95 -22.22
N ASP A 221 26.64 -9.92 -21.60
CA ASP A 221 27.06 -9.94 -20.20
C ASP A 221 25.98 -9.29 -19.31
N TYR A 222 25.15 -10.16 -18.74
CA TYR A 222 24.11 -9.74 -17.80
C TYR A 222 24.69 -9.32 -16.44
N MET A 223 25.88 -9.77 -16.04
CA MET A 223 26.50 -9.39 -14.76
C MET A 223 26.96 -7.95 -14.76
N SER A 224 27.62 -7.54 -15.85
CA SER A 224 28.01 -6.14 -16.06
C SER A 224 26.79 -5.24 -16.22
N PHE A 225 25.73 -5.70 -16.88
CA PHE A 225 24.49 -4.96 -17.03
C PHE A 225 23.77 -4.73 -15.70
N SER A 226 23.55 -5.78 -14.89
CA SER A 226 22.92 -5.64 -13.58
C SER A 226 23.76 -4.80 -12.63
N THR A 227 25.07 -5.00 -12.60
CA THR A 227 25.97 -4.16 -11.79
C THR A 227 25.96 -2.70 -12.25
N ALA A 228 25.84 -2.40 -13.55
CA ALA A 228 25.74 -1.02 -14.04
C ALA A 228 24.37 -0.40 -13.74
N LEU A 229 23.29 -1.17 -13.89
CA LEU A 229 21.91 -0.71 -13.67
C LEU A 229 21.66 -0.30 -12.21
N TYR A 230 22.26 -1.04 -11.26
CA TYR A 230 22.09 -0.81 -9.83
C TYR A 230 23.31 -0.15 -9.16
N GLY A 231 24.49 -0.24 -9.75
CA GLY A 231 25.73 0.36 -9.23
C GLY A 231 25.91 1.85 -9.54
N GLU A 232 25.11 2.41 -10.44
CA GLU A 232 25.03 3.88 -10.64
C GLU A 232 24.14 4.59 -9.60
N SER A 233 23.45 3.85 -8.72
CA SER A 233 22.57 4.42 -7.70
C SER A 233 23.27 4.75 -6.36
N ASP A 234 24.56 4.43 -6.21
CA ASP A 234 25.32 4.65 -4.96
C ASP A 234 26.57 5.55 -5.17
N LEU A 235 26.48 6.57 -6.05
CA LEU A 235 27.51 7.61 -6.18
C LEU A 235 26.95 9.04 -6.22
#